data_AF-A0A1C5I6L6-F1
#
_entry.id   AF-A0A1C5I6L6-F1
#
_cell.length_a   1.000
_cell.length_b   1.000
_cell.length_c   1.000
_cell.angle_alpha   90.00
_cell.angle_beta   90.00
_cell.angle_gamma   90.00
#
_symmetry.space_group_name_H-M   'P 1'
#
loop_
_entity.id
_entity.type
_entity.pdbx_description
1 polymer ?
#
loop_
_entity_poly.entity_id
_entity_poly.type
_entity_poly.pdbx_seq_one_letter_code
_entity_poly.pdbx_strand_id
1 'polypeptide(L)'
;MTATDELAEAAEHGRVCALAAQGQRDLQRCLAAHPDLFAAGPFDGALASSIALAIAFSAPWCDPAELRLTNRAVLWGFALDWQVDHQTSAAADLDLLVRRQVEVADGGPADADDPLGRFLAGLRGDLAAVPAFATLGGAWREAVRRTCAAMRREWHWRAAARAGAPLPGLADYLANADNLACTVVNVAHWIRVGGADAHARLDRLVAASDAVQRALRLVNDLATWERDQRWGDLNALRLVDDRSVVEGELTGLVARATGLLDDLRPDCPREVAYLTRQLGYTSGFYRSTDFWGVA
;
A
#
# COMPACT_ATOMS: atom_id res chain seq x y z
N MET A 1 10.67 14.92 30.58
CA MET A 1 11.55 15.07 29.42
C MET A 1 12.66 16.04 29.81
N THR A 2 13.90 15.58 29.78
CA THR A 2 15.08 16.43 30.01
C THR A 2 15.54 17.07 28.70
N ALA A 3 16.31 18.15 28.74
CA ALA A 3 16.87 18.76 27.54
C ALA A 3 17.75 17.77 26.72
N THR A 4 18.32 16.76 27.38
CA THR A 4 19.06 15.67 26.74
C THR A 4 18.13 14.70 26.00
N ASP A 5 16.92 14.44 26.53
CA ASP A 5 15.91 13.62 25.85
C ASP A 5 15.41 14.30 24.58
N GLU A 6 15.15 15.61 24.63
CA GLU A 6 14.73 16.43 23.47
C GLU A 6 15.77 16.40 22.34
N LEU A 7 17.06 16.52 22.67
CA LEU A 7 18.14 16.47 21.68
C LEU A 7 18.25 15.08 21.03
N ALA A 8 18.06 14.02 21.81
CA ALA A 8 18.11 12.65 21.29
C ALA A 8 16.92 12.35 20.36
N GLU A 9 15.71 12.78 20.75
CA GLU A 9 14.51 12.64 19.93
C GLU A 9 14.62 13.43 18.62
N ALA A 10 15.08 14.68 18.68
CA ALA A 10 15.31 15.50 17.49
C ALA A 10 16.36 14.89 16.55
N ALA A 11 17.45 14.34 17.09
CA ALA A 11 18.47 13.66 16.30
C ALA A 11 17.91 12.41 15.58
N GLU A 12 17.07 11.63 16.26
CA GLU A 12 16.41 10.47 15.67
C GLU A 12 15.42 10.88 14.58
N HIS A 13 14.59 11.90 14.80
CA HIS A 13 13.73 12.46 13.75
C HIS A 13 14.53 12.94 12.53
N GLY A 14 15.65 13.63 12.75
CA GLY A 14 16.56 14.06 11.68
C GLY A 14 17.11 12.89 10.87
N ARG A 15 17.49 11.79 11.54
CA ARG A 15 17.97 10.57 10.89
C ARG A 15 16.90 9.91 10.02
N VAL A 16 15.66 9.81 10.52
CA VAL A 16 14.53 9.23 9.77
C VAL A 16 14.15 10.12 8.57
N CYS A 17 14.17 11.45 8.72
CA CYS A 17 13.99 12.37 7.61
C CYS A 17 15.09 12.22 6.54
N ALA A 18 16.34 12.03 6.95
CA ALA A 18 17.44 11.77 6.01
C ALA A 18 17.28 10.44 5.26
N LEU A 19 16.73 9.41 5.92
CA LEU A 19 16.35 8.13 5.29
C LEU A 19 15.23 8.34 4.26
N ALA A 20 14.18 9.08 4.62
CA ALA A 20 13.08 9.42 3.71
C ALA A 20 13.57 10.22 2.49
N ALA A 21 14.42 11.24 2.68
CA ALA A 21 14.97 12.04 1.59
C ALA A 21 15.80 11.20 0.59
N GLN A 22 16.48 10.15 1.06
CA GLN A 22 17.18 9.21 0.20
C GLN A 22 16.20 8.34 -0.60
N GLY A 23 15.13 7.86 0.05
CA GLY A 23 14.04 7.13 -0.61
C GLY A 23 13.34 7.96 -1.67
N GLN A 24 13.02 9.22 -1.38
CA GLN A 24 12.40 10.16 -2.33
C GLN A 24 13.27 10.35 -3.57
N ARG A 25 14.59 10.57 -3.40
CA ARG A 25 15.51 10.70 -4.55
C ARG A 25 15.56 9.44 -5.40
N ASP A 26 15.45 8.26 -4.79
CA ASP A 26 15.35 7.01 -5.56
C ASP A 26 14.04 6.92 -6.34
N LEU A 27 12.91 7.22 -5.71
CA LEU A 27 11.61 7.24 -6.36
C LEU A 27 11.58 8.25 -7.51
N GLN A 28 12.14 9.45 -7.35
CA GLN A 28 12.22 10.44 -8.44
C GLN A 28 13.04 9.94 -9.63
N ARG A 29 14.18 9.26 -9.39
CA ARG A 29 14.91 8.59 -10.48
C ARG A 29 14.09 7.48 -11.12
N CYS A 30 13.33 6.74 -10.31
CA CYS A 30 12.44 5.68 -10.76
C CYS A 30 11.33 6.20 -11.68
N LEU A 31 10.68 7.30 -11.29
CA LEU A 31 9.68 8.01 -12.10
C LEU A 31 10.27 8.46 -13.44
N ALA A 32 11.44 9.12 -13.40
CA ALA A 32 12.12 9.59 -14.61
C ALA A 32 12.57 8.45 -15.56
N ALA A 33 12.83 7.25 -15.03
CA ALA A 33 13.22 6.09 -15.81
C ALA A 33 12.04 5.36 -16.49
N HIS A 34 10.81 5.64 -16.08
CA HIS A 34 9.60 5.01 -16.64
C HIS A 34 8.57 6.10 -17.05
N PRO A 35 8.93 7.00 -17.98
CA PRO A 35 8.06 8.11 -18.38
C PRO A 35 6.76 7.64 -19.04
N ASP A 36 6.79 6.50 -19.72
CA ASP A 36 5.62 5.84 -20.31
C ASP A 36 4.59 5.37 -19.28
N LEU A 37 5.00 5.09 -18.04
CA LEU A 37 4.10 4.73 -16.95
C LEU A 37 3.67 5.96 -16.13
N PHE A 38 4.57 6.91 -15.90
CA PHE A 38 4.38 7.97 -14.90
C PHE A 38 4.24 9.39 -15.46
N ALA A 39 4.33 9.63 -16.78
CA ALA A 39 4.18 10.98 -17.33
C ALA A 39 2.74 11.52 -17.23
N ALA A 40 1.74 10.64 -17.13
CA ALA A 40 0.33 11.01 -17.02
C ALA A 40 -0.19 10.76 -15.61
N GLY A 41 -0.77 11.80 -15.00
CA GLY A 41 -1.37 11.73 -13.66
C GLY A 41 -0.52 12.41 -12.57
N PRO A 42 -0.92 12.29 -11.29
CA PRO A 42 -0.30 12.98 -10.16
C PRO A 42 1.01 12.29 -9.66
N PHE A 43 1.84 11.77 -10.57
CA PHE A 43 3.10 11.12 -10.23
C PHE A 43 4.26 12.12 -10.18
N ASP A 44 4.31 12.89 -9.10
CA ASP A 44 5.28 13.97 -8.94
C ASP A 44 6.24 13.79 -7.75
N GLY A 45 7.01 14.84 -7.47
CA GLY A 45 7.94 14.86 -6.34
C GLY A 45 7.26 14.84 -4.97
N ALA A 46 6.00 15.28 -4.87
CA ALA A 46 5.22 15.26 -3.64
C ALA A 46 4.78 13.83 -3.32
N LEU A 47 4.22 13.09 -4.29
CA LEU A 47 3.90 11.66 -4.13
C LEU A 47 5.14 10.86 -3.72
N ALA A 48 6.28 11.08 -4.41
CA ALA A 48 7.53 10.42 -4.07
C ALA A 48 7.99 10.72 -2.62
N SER A 49 7.75 11.94 -2.14
CA SER A 49 8.05 12.34 -0.75
C SER A 49 7.13 11.63 0.25
N SER A 50 5.82 11.64 0.01
CA SER A 50 4.80 11.01 0.85
C SER A 50 5.07 9.51 1.03
N ILE A 51 5.36 8.80 -0.07
CA ILE A 51 5.73 7.38 -0.03
C ILE A 51 6.99 7.18 0.83
N ALA A 52 8.05 7.93 0.55
CA ALA A 52 9.34 7.72 1.20
C ALA A 52 9.28 8.03 2.71
N LEU A 53 8.55 9.07 3.12
CA LEU A 53 8.32 9.38 4.52
C LEU A 53 7.50 8.28 5.20
N ALA A 54 6.40 7.82 4.59
CA ALA A 54 5.57 6.76 5.17
C ALA A 54 6.37 5.48 5.45
N ILE A 55 7.20 5.06 4.50
CA ILE A 55 8.03 3.86 4.66
C ILE A 55 9.19 4.07 5.63
N ALA A 56 9.89 5.21 5.57
CA ALA A 56 11.00 5.50 6.50
C ALA A 56 10.52 5.60 7.95
N PHE A 57 9.37 6.23 8.20
CA PHE A 57 8.80 6.30 9.54
C PHE A 57 8.18 4.98 9.98
N SER A 58 7.76 4.09 9.07
CA SER A 58 7.30 2.74 9.41
C SER A 58 8.46 1.80 9.79
N ALA A 59 9.60 1.90 9.10
CA ALA A 59 10.79 1.06 9.31
C ALA A 59 12.07 1.90 9.50
N PRO A 60 12.17 2.74 10.55
CA PRO A 60 13.28 3.68 10.72
C PRO A 60 14.62 2.99 10.97
N TRP A 61 14.62 1.72 11.36
CA TRP A 61 15.83 0.91 11.59
C TRP A 61 16.45 0.37 10.30
N CYS A 62 15.76 0.45 9.16
CA CYS A 62 16.28 -0.01 7.89
C CYS A 62 17.17 1.05 7.25
N ASP A 63 18.07 0.59 6.39
CA ASP A 63 18.86 1.46 5.52
C ASP A 63 18.12 1.79 4.19
N PRO A 64 18.62 2.77 3.40
CA PRO A 64 17.99 3.14 2.14
C PRO A 64 17.91 2.00 1.10
N ALA A 65 18.88 1.09 1.06
CA ALA A 65 18.92 -0.01 0.11
C ALA A 65 17.90 -1.10 0.49
N GLU A 66 17.70 -1.33 1.78
CA GLU A 66 16.67 -2.19 2.33
C GLU A 66 15.25 -1.68 2.01
N LEU A 67 15.02 -0.36 2.12
CA LEU A 67 13.70 0.24 1.86
C LEU A 67 13.40 0.47 0.37
N ARG A 68 14.41 0.40 -0.51
CA ARG A 68 14.26 0.69 -1.94
C ARG A 68 13.13 -0.11 -2.60
N LEU A 69 13.11 -1.42 -2.38
CA LEU A 69 12.07 -2.29 -2.95
C LEU A 69 10.69 -1.94 -2.39
N THR A 70 10.60 -1.69 -1.08
CA THR A 70 9.33 -1.37 -0.40
C THR A 70 8.73 -0.08 -0.95
N ASN A 71 9.55 0.97 -1.09
CA ASN A 71 9.14 2.23 -1.69
C ASN A 71 8.60 2.05 -3.12
N ARG A 72 9.30 1.27 -3.95
CA ARG A 72 8.88 1.03 -5.33
C ARG A 72 7.64 0.14 -5.43
N ALA A 73 7.43 -0.77 -4.49
CA ALA A 73 6.20 -1.57 -4.41
C ALA A 73 4.99 -0.69 -4.07
N VAL A 74 5.14 0.30 -3.17
CA VAL A 74 4.09 1.31 -2.93
C VAL A 74 3.80 2.10 -4.21
N LEU A 75 4.85 2.54 -4.92
CA LEU A 75 4.69 3.25 -6.19
C LEU A 75 3.97 2.41 -7.25
N TRP A 76 4.23 1.10 -7.32
CA TRP A 76 3.46 0.18 -8.18
C TRP A 76 1.99 0.14 -7.79
N GLY A 77 1.67 0.11 -6.49
CA GLY A 77 0.29 0.16 -6.01
C GLY A 77 -0.46 1.40 -6.50
N PHE A 78 0.16 2.58 -6.38
CA PHE A 78 -0.39 3.83 -6.93
C PHE A 78 -0.52 3.82 -8.46
N ALA A 79 0.46 3.24 -9.16
CA ALA A 79 0.41 3.11 -10.62
C ALA A 79 -0.75 2.22 -11.09
N LEU A 80 -0.95 1.10 -10.42
CA LEU A 80 -2.04 0.17 -10.68
C LEU A 80 -3.40 0.82 -10.38
N ASP A 81 -3.54 1.47 -9.23
CA ASP A 81 -4.73 2.21 -8.83
C ASP A 81 -5.14 3.24 -9.89
N TRP A 82 -4.20 4.10 -10.31
CA TRP A 82 -4.44 5.10 -11.35
C TRP A 82 -4.90 4.49 -12.68
N GLN A 83 -4.29 3.37 -13.10
CA GLN A 83 -4.69 2.71 -14.34
C GLN A 83 -6.10 2.12 -14.25
N VAL A 84 -6.46 1.50 -13.13
CA VAL A 84 -7.80 0.93 -12.93
C VAL A 84 -8.84 2.05 -12.83
N ASP A 85 -8.58 3.08 -12.03
CA ASP A 85 -9.61 4.04 -11.63
C ASP A 85 -9.81 5.16 -12.65
N HIS A 86 -8.75 5.56 -13.37
CA HIS A 86 -8.80 6.72 -14.26
C HIS A 86 -8.50 6.44 -15.73
N GLN A 87 -7.76 5.37 -16.06
CA GLN A 87 -7.42 5.07 -17.46
C GLN A 87 -8.31 3.99 -18.08
N THR A 88 -8.83 3.07 -17.26
CA THR A 88 -9.62 1.94 -17.74
C THR A 88 -11.10 2.30 -17.84
N SER A 89 -11.63 2.32 -19.07
CA SER A 89 -13.03 2.69 -19.34
C SER A 89 -13.93 1.50 -19.72
N ALA A 90 -13.35 0.35 -20.06
CA ALA A 90 -14.07 -0.84 -20.48
C ALA A 90 -13.66 -2.07 -19.66
N ALA A 91 -14.63 -2.96 -19.41
CA ALA A 91 -14.40 -4.19 -18.64
C ALA A 91 -13.37 -5.12 -19.30
N ALA A 92 -13.34 -5.18 -20.64
CA ALA A 92 -12.37 -5.99 -21.37
C ALA A 92 -10.93 -5.52 -21.17
N ASP A 93 -10.71 -4.19 -21.13
CA ASP A 93 -9.39 -3.60 -20.89
C ASP A 93 -8.93 -3.86 -19.45
N LEU A 94 -9.87 -3.78 -18.49
CA LEU A 94 -9.62 -4.12 -17.09
C LEU A 94 -9.20 -5.58 -16.91
N ASP A 95 -9.93 -6.51 -17.54
CA ASP A 95 -9.63 -7.93 -17.45
C ASP A 95 -8.27 -8.24 -18.09
N LEU A 96 -7.93 -7.56 -19.19
CA LEU A 96 -6.61 -7.68 -19.82
C LEU A 96 -5.50 -7.16 -18.90
N LEU A 97 -5.67 -5.98 -18.31
CA LEU A 97 -4.75 -5.38 -17.34
C LEU A 97 -4.48 -6.34 -16.18
N VAL A 98 -5.56 -6.77 -15.50
CA VAL A 98 -5.49 -7.66 -14.33
C VAL A 98 -4.80 -8.97 -14.68
N ARG A 99 -5.16 -9.59 -15.80
CA ARG A 99 -4.54 -10.84 -16.25
C ARG A 99 -3.04 -10.66 -16.46
N ARG A 100 -2.60 -9.62 -17.17
CA ARG A 100 -1.19 -9.34 -17.42
C ARG A 100 -0.39 -9.15 -16.13
N GLN A 101 -0.92 -8.39 -15.17
CA GLN A 101 -0.25 -8.19 -13.89
C GLN A 101 -0.07 -9.51 -13.11
N VAL A 102 -1.10 -10.36 -13.11
CA VAL A 102 -1.02 -11.69 -12.48
C VAL A 102 -0.02 -12.60 -13.19
N GLU A 103 -0.04 -12.64 -14.52
CA GLU A 103 0.91 -13.42 -15.32
C GLU A 103 2.37 -12.99 -15.06
N VAL A 104 2.63 -11.68 -15.00
CA VAL A 104 3.96 -11.13 -14.67
C VAL A 104 4.38 -11.52 -13.25
N ALA A 105 3.48 -11.42 -12.26
CA ALA A 105 3.78 -11.83 -10.89
C ALA A 105 4.15 -13.33 -10.81
N ASP A 106 3.48 -14.16 -11.60
CA ASP A 106 3.77 -15.59 -11.75
C ASP A 106 5.08 -15.87 -12.50
N GLY A 107 5.70 -14.86 -13.10
CA GLY A 107 6.97 -14.96 -13.81
C GLY A 107 6.85 -15.07 -15.31
N GLY A 108 5.66 -14.83 -15.85
CA GLY A 108 5.47 -14.58 -17.27
C GLY A 108 6.22 -13.33 -17.74
N PRO A 109 6.49 -13.21 -19.04
CA PRO A 109 7.10 -12.02 -19.60
C PRO A 109 6.13 -10.83 -19.50
N ALA A 110 6.68 -9.62 -19.34
CA ALA A 110 5.92 -8.40 -19.54
C ALA A 110 5.99 -7.98 -21.01
N ASP A 111 4.84 -7.63 -21.59
CA ASP A 111 4.77 -7.11 -22.96
C ASP A 111 5.52 -5.78 -23.09
N ALA A 112 6.09 -5.51 -24.27
CA ALA A 112 6.76 -4.24 -24.58
C ALA A 112 5.79 -3.03 -24.55
N ASP A 113 4.49 -3.28 -24.68
CA ASP A 113 3.44 -2.28 -24.60
C ASP A 113 2.71 -2.28 -23.24
N ASP A 114 3.25 -2.97 -22.22
CA ASP A 114 2.74 -2.98 -20.84
C ASP A 114 3.75 -2.34 -19.85
N PRO A 115 3.76 -1.00 -19.72
CA PRO A 115 4.66 -0.30 -18.80
C PRO A 115 4.50 -0.75 -17.34
N LEU A 116 3.27 -1.01 -16.89
CA LEU A 116 2.99 -1.45 -15.53
C LEU A 116 3.52 -2.87 -15.29
N GLY A 117 3.30 -3.78 -16.25
CA GLY A 117 3.85 -5.13 -16.22
C GLY A 117 5.37 -5.13 -16.22
N ARG A 118 6.03 -4.28 -17.01
CA ARG A 118 7.49 -4.15 -16.96
C ARG A 118 7.98 -3.67 -15.60
N PHE A 119 7.27 -2.70 -15.00
CA PHE A 119 7.59 -2.22 -13.66
C PHE A 119 7.46 -3.33 -12.62
N LEU A 120 6.37 -4.10 -12.65
CA LEU A 120 6.15 -5.25 -11.78
C LEU A 120 7.17 -6.36 -12.00
N ALA A 121 7.57 -6.62 -13.26
CA ALA A 121 8.61 -7.59 -13.58
C ALA A 121 9.97 -7.21 -12.96
N GLY A 122 10.29 -5.91 -12.94
CA GLY A 122 11.47 -5.38 -12.25
C GLY A 122 11.40 -5.63 -10.73
N LEU A 123 10.27 -5.34 -10.09
CA LEU A 123 10.06 -5.62 -8.66
C LEU A 123 10.17 -7.12 -8.34
N ARG A 124 9.57 -7.96 -9.17
CA ARG A 124 9.68 -9.42 -9.04
C ARG A 124 11.12 -9.87 -9.23
N GLY A 125 11.87 -9.29 -10.16
CA GLY A 125 13.29 -9.59 -10.37
C GLY A 125 14.13 -9.28 -9.14
N ASP A 126 13.95 -8.10 -8.55
CA ASP A 126 14.61 -7.70 -7.31
C ASP A 126 14.26 -8.64 -6.13
N LEU A 127 13.00 -9.08 -6.04
CA LEU A 127 12.57 -10.08 -5.05
C LEU A 127 13.15 -11.46 -5.33
N ALA A 128 13.15 -11.93 -6.58
CA ALA A 128 13.67 -13.24 -6.95
C ALA A 128 15.18 -13.37 -6.72
N ALA A 129 15.89 -12.25 -6.66
CA ALA A 129 17.31 -12.21 -6.31
C ALA A 129 17.59 -12.49 -4.82
N VAL A 130 16.59 -12.44 -3.92
CA VAL A 130 16.79 -12.79 -2.51
C VAL A 130 16.46 -14.26 -2.23
N PRO A 131 17.29 -14.98 -1.44
CA PRO A 131 17.07 -16.42 -1.19
C PRO A 131 15.69 -16.77 -0.64
N ALA A 132 15.13 -15.91 0.22
CA ALA A 132 13.83 -16.13 0.85
C ALA A 132 12.67 -16.22 -0.17
N PHE A 133 12.81 -15.62 -1.37
CA PHE A 133 11.76 -15.65 -2.39
C PHE A 133 11.50 -17.04 -2.95
N ALA A 134 12.50 -17.94 -2.94
CA ALA A 134 12.30 -19.32 -3.39
C ALA A 134 11.21 -20.03 -2.58
N THR A 135 11.15 -19.77 -1.27
CA THR A 135 10.18 -20.38 -0.36
C THR A 135 8.94 -19.50 -0.18
N LEU A 136 9.11 -18.18 -0.07
CA LEU A 136 8.05 -17.25 0.33
C LEU A 136 7.39 -16.53 -0.86
N GLY A 137 7.94 -16.64 -2.07
CA GLY A 137 7.43 -15.93 -3.24
C GLY A 137 5.99 -16.28 -3.59
N GLY A 138 5.51 -17.46 -3.18
CA GLY A 138 4.09 -17.83 -3.32
C GLY A 138 3.14 -16.88 -2.60
N ALA A 139 3.50 -16.43 -1.39
CA ALA A 139 2.71 -15.49 -0.61
C ALA A 139 2.64 -14.10 -1.27
N TRP A 140 3.76 -13.63 -1.84
CA TRP A 140 3.78 -12.37 -2.57
C TRP A 140 2.93 -12.41 -3.83
N ARG A 141 3.03 -13.50 -4.62
CA ARG A 141 2.20 -13.69 -5.82
C ARG A 141 0.72 -13.73 -5.49
N GLU A 142 0.35 -14.41 -4.40
CA GLU A 142 -1.03 -14.41 -3.94
C GLU A 142 -1.50 -13.02 -3.51
N ALA A 143 -0.67 -12.25 -2.80
CA ALA A 143 -1.00 -10.88 -2.44
C ALA A 143 -1.24 -10.00 -3.68
N VAL A 144 -0.42 -10.15 -4.75
CA VAL A 144 -0.66 -9.47 -6.04
C VAL A 144 -2.01 -9.86 -6.63
N ARG A 145 -2.35 -11.16 -6.67
CA ARG A 145 -3.64 -11.63 -7.20
C ARG A 145 -4.82 -11.06 -6.44
N ARG A 146 -4.76 -11.06 -5.10
CA ARG A 146 -5.82 -10.48 -4.25
C ARG A 146 -6.00 -8.99 -4.52
N THR A 147 -4.91 -8.23 -4.60
CA THR A 147 -4.96 -6.78 -4.92
C THR A 147 -5.59 -6.53 -6.28
N CYS A 148 -5.14 -7.20 -7.35
CA CYS A 148 -5.72 -7.01 -8.69
C CYS A 148 -7.20 -7.44 -8.73
N ALA A 149 -7.56 -8.53 -8.05
CA ALA A 149 -8.95 -8.98 -7.96
C ALA A 149 -9.85 -7.98 -7.22
N ALA A 150 -9.33 -7.37 -6.14
CA ALA A 150 -10.05 -6.38 -5.36
C ALA A 150 -10.25 -5.06 -6.12
N MET A 151 -9.21 -4.58 -6.81
CA MET A 151 -9.32 -3.40 -7.68
C MET A 151 -10.33 -3.62 -8.82
N ARG A 152 -10.29 -4.80 -9.45
CA ARG A 152 -11.29 -5.18 -10.46
C ARG A 152 -12.70 -5.19 -9.90
N ARG A 153 -12.91 -5.75 -8.71
CA ARG A 153 -14.22 -5.81 -8.06
C ARG A 153 -14.77 -4.40 -7.82
N GLU A 154 -13.93 -3.50 -7.32
CA GLU A 154 -14.33 -2.13 -7.03
C GLU A 154 -14.68 -1.34 -8.30
N TRP A 155 -13.90 -1.52 -9.36
CA TRP A 155 -14.23 -0.96 -10.67
C TRP A 155 -15.63 -1.41 -11.14
N HIS A 156 -15.95 -2.70 -11.01
CA HIS A 156 -17.27 -3.22 -11.36
C HIS A 156 -18.39 -2.66 -10.48
N TRP A 157 -18.16 -2.47 -9.18
CA TRP A 157 -19.14 -1.79 -8.32
C TRP A 157 -19.42 -0.38 -8.81
N ARG A 158 -18.39 0.41 -9.13
CA ARG A 158 -18.56 1.77 -9.67
C ARG A 158 -19.27 1.76 -11.02
N ALA A 159 -18.90 0.86 -11.93
CA ALA A 159 -19.52 0.74 -13.24
C ALA A 159 -21.01 0.35 -13.13
N ALA A 160 -21.34 -0.63 -12.28
CA ALA A 160 -22.72 -1.05 -12.04
C ALA A 160 -23.55 0.06 -11.39
N ALA A 161 -22.97 0.79 -10.44
CA ALA A 161 -23.64 1.93 -9.80
C ALA A 161 -23.97 3.06 -10.79
N ARG A 162 -23.05 3.36 -11.72
CA ARG A 162 -23.33 4.30 -12.83
C ARG A 162 -24.47 3.83 -13.74
N ALA A 163 -24.70 2.51 -13.82
CA ALA A 163 -25.82 1.90 -14.53
C ALA A 163 -27.09 1.73 -13.67
N GLY A 164 -27.12 2.26 -12.44
CA GLY A 164 -28.29 2.26 -11.55
C GLY A 164 -28.38 1.07 -10.59
N ALA A 165 -27.36 0.20 -10.53
CA ALA A 165 -27.29 -0.84 -9.51
C ALA A 165 -26.98 -0.25 -8.12
N PRO A 166 -27.39 -0.91 -7.01
CA PRO A 166 -26.99 -0.48 -5.68
C PRO A 166 -25.47 -0.61 -5.47
N LEU A 167 -24.92 0.30 -4.66
CA LEU A 167 -23.54 0.18 -4.15
C LEU A 167 -23.41 -1.01 -3.18
N PRO A 168 -22.20 -1.55 -2.97
CA PRO A 168 -21.98 -2.60 -1.96
C PRO A 168 -22.29 -2.07 -0.55
N GLY A 169 -22.63 -2.97 0.37
CA GLY A 169 -22.67 -2.62 1.79
C GLY A 169 -21.28 -2.33 2.35
N LEU A 170 -21.19 -1.59 3.47
CA LEU A 170 -19.92 -1.25 4.12
C LEU A 170 -19.08 -2.50 4.44
N ALA A 171 -19.71 -3.59 4.89
CA ALA A 171 -19.02 -4.84 5.21
C ALA A 171 -18.37 -5.48 3.97
N ASP A 172 -19.08 -5.52 2.82
CA ASP A 172 -18.54 -6.08 1.57
C ASP A 172 -17.39 -5.21 1.04
N TYR A 173 -17.55 -3.88 1.14
CA TYR A 173 -16.51 -2.92 0.79
C TYR A 173 -15.23 -3.13 1.62
N LEU A 174 -15.35 -3.27 2.94
CA LEU A 174 -14.21 -3.55 3.84
C LEU A 174 -13.62 -4.95 3.64
N ALA A 175 -14.42 -5.94 3.24
CA ALA A 175 -13.92 -7.24 2.85
C ALA A 175 -13.04 -7.18 1.58
N ASN A 176 -13.16 -6.11 0.78
CA ASN A 176 -12.39 -5.84 -0.42
C ASN A 176 -11.14 -4.94 -0.18
N ALA A 177 -10.69 -4.80 1.06
CA ALA A 177 -9.58 -3.90 1.42
C ALA A 177 -8.22 -4.22 0.74
N ASP A 178 -8.07 -5.38 0.10
CA ASP A 178 -6.90 -5.68 -0.75
C ASP A 178 -6.72 -4.67 -1.90
N ASN A 179 -7.78 -3.91 -2.25
CA ASN A 179 -7.70 -2.76 -3.16
C ASN A 179 -6.63 -1.74 -2.71
N LEU A 180 -6.44 -1.53 -1.40
CA LEU A 180 -5.45 -0.58 -0.89
C LEU A 180 -3.98 -1.01 -1.16
N ALA A 181 -3.74 -2.26 -1.55
CA ALA A 181 -2.41 -2.79 -1.87
C ALA A 181 -1.35 -2.73 -0.74
N CYS A 182 -1.76 -2.56 0.51
CA CYS A 182 -0.83 -2.45 1.64
C CYS A 182 -0.16 -3.80 1.97
N THR A 183 -0.92 -4.89 2.01
CA THR A 183 -0.38 -6.21 2.37
C THR A 183 0.64 -6.72 1.35
N VAL A 184 0.43 -6.50 0.05
CA VAL A 184 1.40 -6.93 -0.98
C VAL A 184 2.74 -6.19 -0.83
N VAL A 185 2.73 -4.92 -0.42
CA VAL A 185 3.94 -4.16 -0.06
C VAL A 185 4.61 -4.76 1.17
N ASN A 186 3.84 -5.03 2.23
CA ASN A 186 4.36 -5.56 3.49
C ASN A 186 4.98 -6.96 3.30
N VAL A 187 4.38 -7.82 2.48
CA VAL A 187 4.94 -9.13 2.13
C VAL A 187 6.26 -8.99 1.35
N ALA A 188 6.34 -8.08 0.37
CA ALA A 188 7.58 -7.79 -0.33
C ALA A 188 8.68 -7.30 0.64
N HIS A 189 8.31 -6.44 1.59
CA HIS A 189 9.19 -5.95 2.64
C HIS A 189 9.76 -7.10 3.47
N TRP A 190 8.92 -7.98 4.02
CA TRP A 190 9.38 -9.08 4.87
C TRP A 190 10.20 -10.14 4.13
N ILE A 191 9.89 -10.41 2.86
CA ILE A 191 10.75 -11.28 2.04
C ILE A 191 12.15 -10.65 1.88
N ARG A 192 12.22 -9.33 1.72
CA ARG A 192 13.47 -8.60 1.45
C ARG A 192 14.34 -8.36 2.68
N VAL A 193 13.73 -7.99 3.81
CA VAL A 193 14.45 -7.50 5.00
C VAL A 193 14.10 -8.28 6.28
N GLY A 194 13.08 -9.14 6.24
CA GLY A 194 12.66 -9.94 7.39
C GLY A 194 13.71 -10.99 7.77
N GLY A 195 13.76 -11.32 9.06
CA GLY A 195 14.59 -12.40 9.59
C GLY A 195 13.88 -13.75 9.53
N ALA A 196 14.58 -14.80 10.00
CA ALA A 196 14.06 -16.17 10.03
C ALA A 196 12.73 -16.28 10.79
N ASP A 197 12.56 -15.55 11.90
CA ASP A 197 11.32 -15.55 12.68
C ASP A 197 10.13 -14.99 11.91
N ALA A 198 10.34 -13.89 11.17
CA ALA A 198 9.33 -13.30 10.31
C ALA A 198 8.97 -14.23 9.15
N HIS A 199 9.98 -14.85 8.53
CA HIS A 199 9.78 -15.81 7.44
C HIS A 199 9.01 -17.05 7.89
N ALA A 200 9.31 -17.58 9.08
CA ALA A 200 8.63 -18.72 9.66
C ALA A 200 7.17 -18.45 10.05
N ARG A 201 6.80 -17.17 10.22
CA ARG A 201 5.46 -16.73 10.66
C ARG A 201 4.80 -15.80 9.64
N LEU A 202 5.19 -15.89 8.38
CA LEU A 202 4.73 -14.98 7.32
C LEU A 202 3.21 -15.01 7.17
N ASP A 203 2.58 -16.18 7.34
CA ASP A 203 1.13 -16.35 7.31
C ASP A 203 0.42 -15.52 8.40
N ARG A 204 0.93 -15.54 9.63
CA ARG A 204 0.40 -14.75 10.75
C ARG A 204 0.65 -13.26 10.53
N LEU A 205 1.82 -12.89 10.00
CA LEU A 205 2.14 -11.51 9.64
C LEU A 205 1.23 -10.98 8.54
N VAL A 206 0.92 -11.79 7.53
CA VAL A 206 -0.06 -11.45 6.47
C VAL A 206 -1.44 -11.22 7.08
N ALA A 207 -1.89 -12.08 8.00
CA ALA A 207 -3.18 -11.91 8.67
C ALA A 207 -3.25 -10.60 9.49
N ALA A 208 -2.16 -10.25 10.20
CA ALA A 208 -2.06 -8.98 10.91
C ALA A 208 -2.03 -7.78 9.94
N SER A 209 -1.29 -7.90 8.83
CA SER A 209 -1.26 -6.89 7.77
C SER A 209 -2.64 -6.66 7.16
N ASP A 210 -3.40 -7.72 6.88
CA ASP A 210 -4.75 -7.59 6.33
C ASP A 210 -5.70 -6.87 7.29
N ALA A 211 -5.51 -7.04 8.60
CA ALA A 211 -6.27 -6.27 9.60
C ALA A 211 -5.85 -4.79 9.61
N VAL A 212 -4.55 -4.50 9.57
CA VAL A 212 -4.03 -3.12 9.46
C VAL A 212 -4.50 -2.45 8.16
N GLN A 213 -4.44 -3.15 7.03
CA GLN A 213 -4.89 -2.67 5.72
C GLN A 213 -6.36 -2.24 5.74
N ARG A 214 -7.23 -3.02 6.40
CA ARG A 214 -8.66 -2.64 6.56
C ARG A 214 -8.81 -1.36 7.37
N ALA A 215 -8.07 -1.22 8.46
CA ALA A 215 -8.08 0.02 9.24
C ALA A 215 -7.55 1.21 8.42
N LEU A 216 -6.43 1.02 7.71
CA LEU A 216 -5.83 2.03 6.84
C LEU A 216 -6.75 2.46 5.69
N ARG A 217 -7.59 1.56 5.18
CA ARG A 217 -8.61 1.91 4.17
C ARG A 217 -9.58 2.94 4.72
N LEU A 218 -10.09 2.76 5.93
CA LEU A 218 -10.98 3.75 6.55
C LEU A 218 -10.26 5.03 6.96
N VAL A 219 -9.00 4.95 7.39
CA VAL A 219 -8.18 6.15 7.63
C VAL A 219 -8.04 6.98 6.35
N ASN A 220 -7.79 6.32 5.21
CA ASN A 220 -7.73 6.96 3.92
C ASN A 220 -9.09 7.57 3.55
N ASP A 221 -10.17 6.78 3.55
CA ASP A 221 -11.52 7.22 3.19
C ASP A 221 -11.99 8.46 3.98
N LEU A 222 -11.72 8.49 5.29
CA LEU A 222 -12.10 9.62 6.15
C LEU A 222 -11.33 10.91 5.81
N ALA A 223 -10.11 10.78 5.30
CA ALA A 223 -9.25 11.90 4.95
C ALA A 223 -9.44 12.37 3.50
N THR A 224 -9.87 11.48 2.61
CA THR A 224 -9.96 11.77 1.17
C THR A 224 -11.38 12.01 0.69
N TRP A 225 -12.37 12.00 1.58
CA TRP A 225 -13.80 12.22 1.28
C TRP A 225 -14.08 13.28 0.21
N GLU A 226 -13.59 14.50 0.41
CA GLU A 226 -13.87 15.61 -0.51
C GLU A 226 -13.24 15.40 -1.89
N ARG A 227 -12.05 14.81 -1.93
CA ARG A 227 -11.36 14.46 -3.18
C ARG A 227 -12.09 13.33 -3.90
N ASP A 228 -12.42 12.26 -3.20
CA ASP A 228 -13.07 11.07 -3.78
C ASP A 228 -14.46 11.42 -4.31
N GLN A 229 -15.18 12.34 -3.67
CA GLN A 229 -16.43 12.90 -4.19
C GLN A 229 -16.24 13.67 -5.50
N ARG A 230 -15.15 14.45 -5.62
CA ARG A 230 -14.82 15.17 -6.87
C ARG A 230 -14.39 14.21 -7.99
N TRP A 231 -13.68 13.14 -7.66
CA TRP A 231 -13.17 12.15 -8.61
C TRP A 231 -14.22 11.10 -8.99
N GLY A 232 -15.27 10.97 -8.17
CA GLY A 232 -16.33 10.00 -8.35
C GLY A 232 -15.98 8.60 -7.84
N ASP A 233 -14.97 8.51 -6.97
CA ASP A 233 -14.43 7.26 -6.43
C ASP A 233 -15.33 6.70 -5.32
N LEU A 234 -15.14 5.41 -5.04
CA LEU A 234 -15.86 4.75 -3.97
C LEU A 234 -15.18 5.07 -2.63
N ASN A 235 -15.98 5.36 -1.61
CA ASN A 235 -15.51 5.75 -0.29
C ASN A 235 -16.54 5.26 0.75
N ALA A 236 -16.10 4.78 1.90
CA ALA A 236 -16.97 4.26 2.97
C ALA A 236 -18.09 5.22 3.37
N LEU A 237 -17.84 6.53 3.34
CA LEU A 237 -18.83 7.55 3.69
C LEU A 237 -19.99 7.66 2.68
N ARG A 238 -19.84 7.10 1.45
CA ARG A 238 -20.94 6.97 0.48
C ARG A 238 -21.86 5.79 0.79
N LEU A 239 -21.41 4.87 1.65
CA LEU A 239 -22.07 3.58 1.90
C LEU A 239 -22.90 3.58 3.19
N VAL A 240 -22.89 4.69 3.92
CA VAL A 240 -23.58 4.84 5.21
C VAL A 240 -24.28 6.19 5.29
N ASP A 241 -25.29 6.27 6.14
CA ASP A 241 -26.00 7.53 6.39
C ASP A 241 -25.31 8.41 7.44
N ASP A 242 -24.47 7.82 8.30
CA ASP A 242 -23.81 8.51 9.40
C ASP A 242 -22.32 8.19 9.46
N ARG A 243 -21.49 9.24 9.46
CA ARG A 243 -20.04 9.19 9.62
C ARG A 243 -19.62 8.43 10.89
N SER A 244 -20.40 8.52 11.96
CA SER A 244 -20.10 7.84 13.23
C SER A 244 -20.01 6.32 13.08
N VAL A 245 -20.71 5.74 12.09
CA VAL A 245 -20.62 4.32 11.75
C VAL A 245 -19.21 3.97 11.25
N VAL A 246 -18.65 4.76 10.34
CA VAL A 246 -17.29 4.56 9.81
C VAL A 246 -16.23 4.74 10.90
N GLU A 247 -16.41 5.73 11.77
CA GLU A 247 -15.50 5.99 12.89
C GLU A 247 -15.54 4.86 13.96
N GLY A 248 -16.74 4.30 14.19
CA GLY A 248 -16.94 3.12 15.03
C GLY A 248 -16.28 1.87 14.45
N GLU A 249 -16.47 1.60 13.15
CA GLU A 249 -15.81 0.50 12.44
C GLU A 249 -14.28 0.64 12.45
N LEU A 250 -13.76 1.84 12.23
CA LEU A 250 -12.32 2.10 12.33
C LEU A 250 -11.79 1.76 13.72
N THR A 251 -12.50 2.15 14.78
CA THR A 251 -12.12 1.83 16.17
C THR A 251 -12.06 0.31 16.38
N GLY A 252 -13.06 -0.42 15.89
CA GLY A 252 -13.08 -1.88 15.97
C GLY A 252 -11.95 -2.56 15.18
N LEU A 253 -11.66 -2.07 13.97
CA LEU A 253 -10.58 -2.58 13.13
C LEU A 253 -9.21 -2.31 13.73
N VAL A 254 -8.98 -1.13 14.31
CA VAL A 254 -7.74 -0.82 15.03
C VAL A 254 -7.58 -1.75 16.22
N ALA A 255 -8.61 -1.95 17.04
CA ALA A 255 -8.56 -2.86 18.20
C ALA A 255 -8.23 -4.30 17.79
N ARG A 256 -8.84 -4.79 16.70
CA ARG A 256 -8.55 -6.12 16.14
C ARG A 256 -7.11 -6.22 15.64
N ALA A 257 -6.64 -5.22 14.90
CA ALA A 257 -5.27 -5.19 14.39
C ALA A 257 -4.27 -5.19 15.55
N THR A 258 -4.48 -4.36 16.57
CA THR A 258 -3.59 -4.32 17.76
C THR A 258 -3.57 -5.64 18.52
N GLY A 259 -4.72 -6.33 18.65
CA GLY A 259 -4.76 -7.65 19.28
C GLY A 259 -3.90 -8.68 18.54
N LEU A 260 -4.01 -8.76 17.21
CA LEU A 260 -3.17 -9.65 16.39
C LEU A 260 -1.68 -9.30 16.47
N LEU A 261 -1.36 -8.00 16.55
CA LEU A 261 0.00 -7.51 16.68
C LEU A 261 0.61 -7.86 18.05
N ASP A 262 -0.17 -7.77 19.11
CA ASP A 262 0.29 -8.11 20.46
C ASP A 262 0.58 -9.61 20.60
N ASP A 263 -0.23 -10.47 19.98
CA ASP A 263 0.00 -11.93 19.91
C ASP A 263 1.27 -12.31 19.14
N LEU A 264 1.76 -11.43 18.25
CA LEU A 264 2.97 -11.63 17.45
C LEU A 264 4.21 -10.98 18.07
N ARG A 265 4.04 -10.03 18.98
CA ARG A 265 5.12 -9.21 19.54
C ARG A 265 6.26 -10.00 20.17
N PRO A 266 6.04 -11.12 20.89
CA PRO A 266 7.14 -11.90 21.46
C PRO A 266 8.05 -12.53 20.41
N ASP A 267 7.49 -12.86 19.24
CA ASP A 267 8.17 -13.61 18.18
C ASP A 267 8.71 -12.70 17.07
N CYS A 268 8.00 -11.62 16.75
CA CYS A 268 8.29 -10.73 15.61
C CYS A 268 8.22 -9.24 16.03
N PRO A 269 9.02 -8.79 17.01
CA PRO A 269 8.89 -7.45 17.58
C PRO A 269 9.15 -6.34 16.55
N ARG A 270 10.04 -6.56 15.57
CA ARG A 270 10.37 -5.57 14.52
C ARG A 270 9.23 -5.44 13.51
N GLU A 271 8.63 -6.54 13.09
CA GLU A 271 7.52 -6.57 12.14
C GLU A 271 6.24 -6.03 12.77
N VAL A 272 6.03 -6.31 14.06
CA VAL A 272 4.96 -5.70 14.84
C VAL A 272 5.18 -4.19 14.98
N ALA A 273 6.40 -3.74 15.27
CA ALA A 273 6.73 -2.32 15.29
C ALA A 273 6.50 -1.67 13.91
N TYR A 274 6.85 -2.36 12.83
CA TYR A 274 6.61 -1.88 11.46
C TYR A 274 5.14 -1.58 11.19
N LEU A 275 4.26 -2.56 11.43
CA LEU A 275 2.82 -2.42 11.21
C LEU A 275 2.18 -1.40 12.16
N THR A 276 2.63 -1.36 13.42
CA THR A 276 2.14 -0.37 14.40
C THR A 276 2.49 1.05 13.96
N ARG A 277 3.73 1.26 13.49
CA ARG A 277 4.20 2.55 13.02
C ARG A 277 3.55 2.94 11.69
N GLN A 278 3.28 1.99 10.81
CA GLN A 278 2.51 2.22 9.58
C GLN A 278 1.11 2.73 9.90
N LEU A 279 0.40 2.09 10.84
CA LEU A 279 -0.92 2.54 11.28
C LEU A 279 -0.86 3.95 11.89
N GLY A 280 0.08 4.20 12.80
CA GLY A 280 0.24 5.49 13.48
C GLY A 280 0.65 6.62 12.53
N TYR A 281 1.65 6.39 11.68
CA TYR A 281 2.14 7.38 10.73
C TYR A 281 1.04 7.77 9.74
N THR A 282 0.42 6.79 9.08
CA THR A 282 -0.60 7.06 8.07
C THR A 282 -1.81 7.78 8.67
N SER A 283 -2.22 7.40 9.88
CA SER A 283 -3.29 8.11 10.62
C SER A 283 -2.94 9.57 10.94
N GLY A 284 -1.68 9.87 11.22
CA GLY A 284 -1.21 11.24 11.47
C GLY A 284 -1.03 12.05 10.19
N PHE A 285 -0.47 11.42 9.14
CA PHE A 285 -0.21 12.02 7.84
C PHE A 285 -1.51 12.49 7.18
N TYR A 286 -2.52 11.61 7.12
CA TYR A 286 -3.83 11.89 6.53
C TYR A 286 -4.64 12.96 7.27
N ARG A 287 -4.33 13.28 8.53
CA ARG A 287 -4.92 14.45 9.21
C ARG A 287 -4.40 15.78 8.68
N SER A 288 -3.26 15.77 7.99
CA SER A 288 -2.56 16.97 7.54
C SER A 288 -2.55 17.11 6.01
N THR A 289 -2.40 16.00 5.28
CA THR A 289 -2.32 15.99 3.82
C THR A 289 -2.59 14.59 3.25
N ASP A 290 -2.75 14.50 1.94
CA ASP A 290 -2.97 13.26 1.20
C ASP A 290 -1.72 12.85 0.40
N PHE A 291 -1.58 11.56 0.11
CA PHE A 291 -0.43 11.00 -0.60
C PHE A 291 -0.27 11.54 -2.02
N TRP A 292 -1.37 11.81 -2.74
CA TRP A 292 -1.30 12.34 -4.10
C TRP A 292 -0.88 13.82 -4.14
N GLY A 293 -0.81 14.51 -2.98
CA GLY A 293 -0.32 15.89 -2.91
C GLY A 293 -1.20 16.93 -3.62
N VAL A 294 -2.39 16.54 -4.09
CA VAL A 294 -3.36 17.39 -4.78
C VAL A 294 -4.40 17.90 -3.78
N ALA A 295 -4.43 19.21 -3.58
CA ALA A 295 -5.50 19.90 -2.85
C ALA A 295 -6.73 20.10 -3.74
#